data_AF-A0A7C2K0E7-F1
#
_entry.id   AF-A0A7C2K0E7-F1
#
_cell.length_a   1.000
_cell.length_b   1.000
_cell.length_c   1.000
_cell.angle_alpha   90.00
_cell.angle_beta   90.00
_cell.angle_gamma   90.00
#
_symmetry.space_group_name_H-M   'P 1'
#
loop_
_entity.id
_entity.type
_entity.pdbx_description
1 polymer ?
#
loop_
_entity_poly.entity_id
_entity_poly.type
_entity_poly.pdbx_seq_one_letter_code
_entity_poly.pdbx_strand_id
1 'polypeptide(L)'
;MRPYLAVIKDSFREAIDSWMLYIVLVLITLLLAAVAPLTVQPDNPALLVVADFQDRQGLARMIAEARSPEAGAPHRVRSLLSQGFLDSLSETLADLDKGEGPFRLFPLMNQLRQELNGLLPRTDFYTPEAFGPPEKLPQEVRELLARPAPLSERDQMVLNRRLMEYAFPGRIEPMRGAAYVWWYVVPIGDPMPISPEGLRQILMMVITGTMSWILGAFGVITAIVVTAPTIPSMFEAGSIDLLLSKPVSRSLLFVSKFVGGCVFTFLTFSYMIVGLWLILGMRFGIWSTGLLLCIPVFLFVYAIYFSVSCLAGAVWRNSIISVILVVVFWGVCFSLKTVRELVEVLAINPTRLQRVLLAGESLVATNLSG
;
A
#
# COMPACT_ATOMS: atom_id res chain seq x y z
N MET A 1 -49.38 -4.55 9.68
CA MET A 1 -47.96 -4.93 9.39
C MET A 1 -47.70 -5.31 7.94
N ARG A 2 -48.56 -6.10 7.26
CA ARG A 2 -48.40 -6.45 5.83
C ARG A 2 -48.21 -5.26 4.84
N PRO A 3 -48.93 -4.12 4.94
CA PRO A 3 -48.74 -3.02 3.98
C PRO A 3 -47.39 -2.30 4.14
N TYR A 4 -46.84 -2.23 5.36
CA TYR A 4 -45.54 -1.60 5.61
C TYR A 4 -44.39 -2.42 4.99
N LEU A 5 -44.44 -3.75 5.15
CA LEU A 5 -43.46 -4.66 4.53
C LEU A 5 -43.55 -4.65 3.00
N ALA A 6 -44.75 -4.46 2.44
CA ALA A 6 -44.92 -4.36 1.00
C ALA A 6 -44.22 -3.12 0.43
N VAL A 7 -44.35 -1.95 1.08
CA VAL A 7 -43.69 -0.71 0.63
C VAL A 7 -42.17 -0.81 0.77
N ILE A 8 -41.66 -1.37 1.87
CA ILE A 8 -40.21 -1.59 2.02
C ILE A 8 -39.68 -2.54 0.94
N LYS A 9 -40.42 -3.62 0.63
CA LYS A 9 -40.08 -4.56 -0.44
C LYS A 9 -40.11 -3.90 -1.82
N ASP A 10 -41.05 -2.98 -2.04
CA ASP A 10 -41.15 -2.24 -3.30
C ASP A 10 -39.96 -1.28 -3.45
N SER A 11 -39.59 -0.56 -2.39
CA SER A 11 -38.38 0.28 -2.38
C SER A 11 -37.10 -0.53 -2.55
N PHE A 12 -37.04 -1.77 -2.03
CA PHE A 12 -35.92 -2.68 -2.25
C PHE A 12 -35.80 -3.08 -3.72
N ARG A 13 -36.92 -3.39 -4.39
CA ARG A 13 -36.95 -3.68 -5.82
C ARG A 13 -36.59 -2.47 -6.66
N GLU A 14 -37.15 -1.31 -6.34
CA GLU A 14 -36.85 -0.05 -7.02
C GLU A 14 -35.35 0.31 -6.92
N ALA A 15 -34.73 0.08 -5.77
CA ALA A 15 -33.29 0.28 -5.59
C ALA A 15 -32.46 -0.70 -6.45
N ILE A 16 -32.88 -1.97 -6.55
CA ILE A 16 -32.21 -3.00 -7.36
C ILE A 16 -32.37 -2.75 -8.86
N ASP A 17 -33.55 -2.32 -9.29
CA ASP A 17 -33.87 -2.07 -10.70
C ASP A 17 -33.36 -0.70 -11.19
N SER A 18 -32.68 0.06 -10.32
CA SER A 18 -32.10 1.35 -10.70
C SER A 18 -30.88 1.17 -11.62
N TRP A 19 -30.90 1.85 -12.77
CA TRP A 19 -29.76 1.89 -13.70
C TRP A 19 -28.46 2.39 -13.03
N MET A 20 -28.58 3.26 -12.02
CA MET A 20 -27.46 3.76 -11.22
C MET A 20 -26.76 2.63 -10.46
N LEU A 21 -27.50 1.65 -9.92
CA LEU A 21 -26.91 0.52 -9.21
C LEU A 21 -25.97 -0.27 -10.14
N TYR A 22 -26.43 -0.59 -11.34
CA TYR A 22 -25.64 -1.34 -12.31
C TYR A 22 -24.39 -0.57 -12.74
N ILE A 23 -24.48 0.75 -12.97
CA ILE A 23 -23.30 1.56 -13.29
C ILE A 23 -22.29 1.54 -12.16
N VAL A 24 -22.74 1.72 -10.91
CA VAL A 24 -21.84 1.68 -9.74
C VAL A 24 -21.21 0.31 -9.58
N LEU A 25 -21.96 -0.78 -9.78
CA LEU A 25 -21.42 -2.14 -9.76
C LEU A 25 -20.40 -2.39 -10.87
N VAL A 26 -20.62 -1.86 -12.08
CA VAL A 26 -19.65 -1.93 -13.19
C VAL A 26 -18.39 -1.15 -12.83
N LEU A 27 -18.51 0.07 -12.30
CA LEU A 27 -17.37 0.87 -11.84
C LEU A 27 -16.57 0.16 -10.74
N ILE A 28 -17.26 -0.43 -9.76
CA ILE A 28 -16.62 -1.24 -8.71
C ILE A 28 -15.92 -2.45 -9.33
N THR A 29 -16.56 -3.12 -10.30
CA THR A 29 -15.97 -4.28 -10.98
C THR A 29 -14.71 -3.89 -11.75
N LEU A 30 -14.71 -2.76 -12.45
CA LEU A 30 -13.53 -2.23 -13.16
C LEU A 30 -12.41 -1.90 -12.16
N LEU A 31 -12.75 -1.30 -11.02
CA LEU A 31 -11.80 -1.01 -9.95
C LEU A 31 -11.21 -2.30 -9.37
N LEU A 32 -12.05 -3.30 -9.07
CA LEU A 32 -11.60 -4.61 -8.60
C LEU A 32 -10.74 -5.31 -9.65
N ALA A 33 -11.10 -5.25 -10.93
CA ALA A 33 -10.33 -5.84 -12.03
C ALA A 33 -8.97 -5.14 -12.23
N ALA A 34 -8.85 -3.85 -11.91
CA ALA A 34 -7.58 -3.14 -11.93
C ALA A 34 -6.64 -3.58 -10.79
N VAL A 35 -7.21 -3.95 -9.63
CA VAL A 35 -6.46 -4.38 -8.43
C VAL A 35 -6.17 -5.88 -8.41
N ALA A 36 -7.08 -6.71 -8.92
CA ALA A 36 -6.97 -8.18 -9.01
C ALA A 36 -5.66 -8.73 -9.59
N PRO A 37 -5.01 -8.11 -10.60
CA PRO A 37 -3.75 -8.59 -11.16
C PRO A 37 -2.51 -8.18 -10.36
N LEU A 38 -2.68 -7.42 -9.27
CA LEU A 38 -1.56 -7.07 -8.40
C LEU A 38 -1.13 -8.32 -7.63
N THR A 39 0.08 -8.80 -7.86
CA THR A 39 0.66 -9.93 -7.15
C THR A 39 2.08 -9.60 -6.71
N VAL A 40 2.49 -10.11 -5.56
CA VAL A 40 3.88 -10.01 -5.13
C VAL A 40 4.47 -11.40 -5.15
N GLN A 41 5.48 -11.58 -5.99
CA GLN A 41 6.23 -12.82 -6.04
C GLN A 41 7.61 -12.59 -5.39
N PRO A 42 7.99 -13.40 -4.39
CA PRO A 42 9.37 -13.40 -3.92
C PRO A 42 10.24 -13.88 -5.09
N ASP A 43 11.20 -13.06 -5.49
CA ASP A 43 12.13 -13.40 -6.55
C ASP A 43 13.37 -14.10 -5.98
N ASN A 44 14.28 -14.51 -6.86
CA ASN A 44 15.59 -15.03 -6.49
C ASN A 44 16.27 -14.00 -5.58
N PRO A 45 16.49 -14.31 -4.28
CA PRO A 45 17.06 -13.38 -3.33
C PRO A 45 18.49 -12.96 -3.71
N ALA A 46 19.11 -13.66 -4.69
CA ALA A 46 20.43 -13.34 -5.20
C ALA A 46 20.49 -12.05 -6.01
N LEU A 47 19.38 -11.55 -6.57
CA LEU A 47 19.39 -10.33 -7.37
C LEU A 47 19.58 -9.09 -6.49
N LEU A 48 20.48 -8.21 -6.93
CA LEU A 48 20.75 -6.91 -6.34
C LEU A 48 19.67 -5.90 -6.71
N VAL A 49 19.27 -5.13 -5.71
CA VAL A 49 18.41 -3.95 -5.84
C VAL A 49 19.21 -2.67 -5.62
N VAL A 50 18.82 -1.55 -6.23
CA VAL A 50 19.37 -0.20 -5.94
C VAL A 50 19.33 0.13 -4.44
N ALA A 51 18.31 -0.37 -3.74
CA ALA A 51 18.13 -0.16 -2.31
C ALA A 51 19.13 -0.97 -1.46
N ASP A 52 19.79 -2.00 -2.02
CA ASP A 52 20.89 -2.70 -1.35
C ASP A 52 22.15 -1.82 -1.25
N PHE A 53 22.24 -0.73 -2.03
CA PHE A 53 23.35 0.21 -2.01
C PHE A 53 23.12 1.30 -0.94
N GLN A 54 23.75 1.14 0.23
CA GLN A 54 23.64 2.07 1.36
C GLN A 54 24.46 3.36 1.12
N ASP A 55 25.76 3.22 0.87
CA ASP A 55 26.67 4.33 0.57
C ASP A 55 26.95 4.40 -0.93
N ARG A 56 25.99 4.93 -1.70
CA ARG A 56 26.05 4.98 -3.18
C ARG A 56 27.28 5.73 -3.69
N GLN A 57 27.66 6.82 -3.03
CA GLN A 57 28.83 7.62 -3.40
C GLN A 57 30.12 6.87 -3.07
N GLY A 58 30.25 6.34 -1.86
CA GLY A 58 31.43 5.59 -1.46
C GLY A 58 31.58 4.27 -2.23
N LEU A 59 30.49 3.63 -2.63
CA LEU A 59 30.50 2.46 -3.51
C LEU A 59 31.02 2.83 -4.91
N ALA A 60 30.49 3.89 -5.50
CA ALA A 60 30.95 4.40 -6.80
C ALA A 60 32.46 4.74 -6.77
N ARG A 61 32.92 5.45 -5.74
CA ARG A 61 34.34 5.79 -5.55
C ARG A 61 35.21 4.55 -5.38
N MET A 62 34.79 3.60 -4.54
CA MET A 62 35.54 2.35 -4.32
C MET A 62 35.70 1.53 -5.61
N ILE A 63 34.64 1.45 -6.44
CA ILE A 63 34.71 0.78 -7.74
C ILE A 63 35.62 1.56 -8.72
N ALA A 64 35.63 2.89 -8.66
CA ALA A 64 36.48 3.73 -9.51
C ALA A 64 37.98 3.64 -9.13
N GLU A 65 38.28 3.51 -7.84
CA GLU A 65 39.62 3.44 -7.28
C GLU A 65 40.26 2.05 -7.39
N ALA A 66 39.46 0.98 -7.49
CA ALA A 66 39.92 -0.42 -7.57
C ALA A 66 40.57 -0.78 -8.93
N ARG A 67 41.53 0.00 -9.41
CA ARG A 67 42.20 -0.16 -10.72
C ARG A 67 43.33 -1.19 -10.71
N SER A 68 43.93 -1.43 -9.55
CA SER A 68 45.08 -2.32 -9.38
C SER A 68 44.67 -3.66 -8.75
N PRO A 69 45.37 -4.76 -9.07
CA PRO A 69 45.11 -6.07 -8.47
C PRO A 69 45.30 -6.11 -6.95
N GLU A 70 46.04 -5.16 -6.37
CA GLU A 70 46.20 -4.97 -4.92
C GLU A 70 44.87 -4.68 -4.20
N ALA A 71 43.87 -4.15 -4.90
CA ALA A 71 42.55 -3.90 -4.32
C ALA A 71 41.74 -5.20 -4.11
N GLY A 72 42.23 -6.36 -4.56
CA GLY A 72 41.62 -7.67 -4.33
C GLY A 72 40.22 -7.82 -4.93
N ALA A 73 39.24 -8.20 -4.11
CA ALA A 73 37.88 -8.50 -4.53
C ALA A 73 37.16 -7.34 -5.27
N PRO A 74 37.22 -6.07 -4.81
CA PRO A 74 36.75 -4.91 -5.56
C PRO A 74 37.32 -4.79 -6.98
N HIS A 75 38.61 -5.08 -7.18
CA HIS A 75 39.23 -5.03 -8.50
C HIS A 75 38.68 -6.11 -9.42
N ARG A 76 38.46 -7.32 -8.89
CA ARG A 76 37.84 -8.40 -9.64
C ARG A 76 36.45 -8.00 -10.13
N VAL A 77 35.61 -7.44 -9.27
CA VAL A 77 34.28 -6.97 -9.68
C VAL A 77 34.40 -5.88 -10.74
N ARG A 78 35.26 -4.87 -10.52
CA ARG A 78 35.50 -3.79 -11.48
C ARG A 78 35.91 -4.30 -12.86
N SER A 79 36.84 -5.26 -12.92
CA SER A 79 37.38 -5.79 -14.18
C SER A 79 36.34 -6.53 -15.03
N LEU A 80 35.23 -6.95 -14.42
CA LEU A 80 34.13 -7.63 -15.09
C LEU A 80 33.02 -6.67 -15.57
N LEU A 81 33.05 -5.39 -15.16
CA LEU A 81 32.08 -4.38 -15.60
C LEU A 81 32.38 -3.89 -17.02
N SER A 82 31.35 -3.49 -17.75
CA SER A 82 31.52 -2.94 -19.09
C SER A 82 32.31 -1.63 -19.11
N GLN A 83 33.13 -1.42 -20.15
CA GLN A 83 33.87 -0.15 -20.31
C GLN A 83 32.94 1.06 -20.38
N GLY A 84 31.78 0.91 -21.05
CA GLY A 84 30.77 1.97 -21.13
C GLY A 84 30.24 2.40 -19.75
N PHE A 85 30.04 1.46 -18.82
CA PHE A 85 29.69 1.80 -17.44
C PHE A 85 30.84 2.52 -16.71
N LEU A 86 32.09 2.06 -16.90
CA LEU A 86 33.27 2.65 -16.26
C LEU A 86 33.50 4.10 -16.70
N ASP A 87 33.22 4.42 -17.96
CA ASP A 87 33.28 5.79 -18.48
C ASP A 87 32.20 6.66 -17.82
N SER A 88 30.94 6.21 -17.80
CA SER A 88 29.84 6.91 -17.12
C SER A 88 30.07 7.10 -15.61
N LEU A 89 30.69 6.11 -14.96
CA LEU A 89 31.11 6.20 -13.55
C LEU A 89 32.13 7.32 -13.35
N SER A 90 33.14 7.41 -14.21
CA SER A 90 34.18 8.44 -14.11
C SER A 90 33.65 9.85 -14.37
N GLU A 91 32.75 10.01 -15.35
CA GLU A 91 32.08 11.27 -15.66
C GLU A 91 31.20 11.72 -14.48
N THR A 92 30.38 10.82 -13.96
CA THR A 92 29.47 11.13 -12.83
C THR A 92 30.26 11.50 -11.56
N LEU A 93 31.38 10.84 -11.30
CA LEU A 93 32.24 11.19 -10.15
C LEU A 93 32.91 12.56 -10.35
N ALA A 94 33.36 12.89 -11.56
CA ALA A 94 33.92 14.21 -11.86
C ALA A 94 32.89 15.33 -11.71
N ASP A 95 31.63 15.08 -12.08
CA ASP A 95 30.52 16.03 -11.89
C ASP A 95 30.19 16.23 -10.41
N LEU A 96 30.19 15.14 -9.61
CA LEU A 96 29.96 15.21 -8.17
C LEU A 96 31.06 16.00 -7.45
N ASP A 97 32.31 15.85 -7.87
CA ASP A 97 33.44 16.60 -7.30
C ASP A 97 33.38 18.10 -7.67
N LYS A 98 32.70 18.45 -8.77
CA LYS A 98 32.38 19.85 -9.16
C LYS A 98 31.15 20.41 -8.45
N GLY A 99 30.43 19.61 -7.67
CA GLY A 99 29.19 20.00 -6.99
C GLY A 99 27.95 19.99 -7.92
N GLU A 100 28.05 19.43 -9.12
CA GLU A 100 26.93 19.30 -10.04
C GLU A 100 26.07 18.08 -9.67
N GLY A 101 24.93 18.35 -9.03
CA GLY A 101 23.74 17.49 -9.05
C GLY A 101 23.86 16.06 -8.47
N PRO A 102 23.59 15.83 -7.17
CA PRO A 102 23.42 14.48 -6.60
C PRO A 102 22.38 13.60 -7.32
N PHE A 103 21.55 14.19 -8.18
CA PHE A 103 20.57 13.50 -9.01
C PHE A 103 21.17 12.60 -10.09
N ARG A 104 22.45 12.78 -10.50
CA ARG A 104 23.13 11.90 -11.47
C ARG A 104 23.54 10.54 -10.90
N LEU A 105 23.59 10.41 -9.57
CA LEU A 105 23.90 9.13 -8.92
C LEU A 105 22.80 8.08 -9.16
N PHE A 106 21.54 8.50 -9.25
CA PHE A 106 20.43 7.57 -9.41
C PHE A 106 20.50 6.75 -10.71
N PRO A 107 20.63 7.36 -11.91
CA PRO A 107 20.77 6.58 -13.15
C PRO A 107 22.05 5.74 -13.17
N LEU A 108 23.16 6.23 -12.61
CA LEU A 108 24.40 5.46 -12.49
C LEU A 108 24.21 4.20 -11.64
N MET A 109 23.53 4.30 -10.50
CA MET A 109 23.28 3.15 -9.63
C MET A 109 22.33 2.13 -10.27
N ASN A 110 21.36 2.58 -11.09
CA ASN A 110 20.53 1.68 -11.89
C ASN A 110 21.36 0.90 -12.91
N GLN A 111 22.31 1.57 -13.59
CA GLN A 111 23.21 0.91 -14.53
C GLN A 111 24.16 -0.06 -13.82
N LEU A 112 24.74 0.34 -12.69
CA LEU A 112 25.56 -0.53 -11.84
C LEU A 112 24.80 -1.78 -11.41
N ARG A 113 23.54 -1.63 -10.99
CA ARG A 113 22.67 -2.76 -10.62
C ARG A 113 22.51 -3.75 -11.79
N GLN A 114 22.24 -3.25 -12.99
CA GLN A 114 22.07 -4.10 -14.18
C GLN A 114 23.35 -4.87 -14.51
N GLU A 115 24.49 -4.19 -14.50
CA GLU A 115 25.81 -4.81 -14.71
C GLU A 115 26.10 -5.88 -13.65
N LEU A 116 25.97 -5.55 -12.36
CA LEU A 116 26.23 -6.49 -11.27
C LEU A 116 25.29 -7.70 -11.30
N ASN A 117 24.01 -7.51 -11.61
CA ASN A 117 23.08 -8.62 -11.77
C ASN A 117 23.44 -9.53 -12.95
N GLY A 118 24.00 -8.98 -14.02
CA GLY A 118 24.56 -9.76 -15.13
C GLY A 118 25.77 -10.61 -14.75
N LEU A 119 26.47 -10.26 -13.67
CA LEU A 119 27.61 -11.04 -13.16
C LEU A 119 27.20 -12.21 -12.25
N LEU A 120 25.99 -12.19 -11.68
CA LEU A 120 25.53 -13.23 -10.75
C LEU A 120 25.47 -14.65 -11.35
N PRO A 121 25.01 -14.90 -12.58
CA PRO A 121 24.98 -16.26 -13.13
C PRO A 121 26.34 -16.79 -13.60
N ARG A 122 27.40 -15.97 -13.59
CA ARG A 122 28.72 -16.34 -14.14
C ARG A 122 29.45 -17.36 -13.27
N THR A 123 30.04 -18.38 -13.90
CA THR A 123 30.84 -19.40 -13.20
C THR A 123 32.28 -18.97 -12.93
N ASP A 124 32.78 -17.95 -13.63
CA ASP A 124 34.17 -17.45 -13.55
C ASP A 124 34.34 -16.30 -12.54
N PHE A 125 33.34 -16.01 -11.71
CA PHE A 125 33.37 -14.86 -10.81
C PHE A 125 34.40 -15.00 -9.69
N TYR A 126 34.48 -16.18 -9.04
CA TYR A 126 35.43 -16.46 -7.97
C TYR A 126 36.83 -16.77 -8.50
N THR A 127 37.83 -16.05 -8.00
CA THR A 127 39.25 -16.30 -8.25
C THR A 127 40.01 -16.26 -6.92
N PRO A 128 40.79 -17.30 -6.57
CA PRO A 128 41.56 -17.33 -5.31
C PRO A 128 42.53 -16.16 -5.14
N GLU A 129 43.04 -15.60 -6.24
CA GLU A 129 43.95 -14.44 -6.24
C GLU A 129 43.27 -13.16 -5.74
N ALA A 130 42.00 -12.95 -6.12
CA ALA A 130 41.27 -11.73 -5.76
C ALA A 130 40.53 -11.84 -4.43
N PHE A 131 39.97 -13.02 -4.12
CA PHE A 131 39.13 -13.24 -2.93
C PHE A 131 39.87 -13.94 -1.77
N GLY A 132 41.09 -14.42 -2.02
CA GLY A 132 41.85 -15.21 -1.06
C GLY A 132 41.36 -16.67 -0.94
N PRO A 133 42.02 -17.45 -0.06
CA PRO A 133 41.67 -18.85 0.14
C PRO A 133 40.26 -19.00 0.76
N PRO A 134 39.54 -20.11 0.47
CA PRO A 134 38.17 -20.33 0.96
C PRO A 134 38.00 -20.30 2.49
N GLU A 135 39.08 -20.48 3.23
CA GLU A 135 39.12 -20.44 4.70
C GLU A 135 38.87 -19.05 5.26
N LYS A 136 39.21 -17.98 4.52
CA LYS A 136 38.98 -16.59 4.93
C LYS A 136 37.57 -16.08 4.57
N LEU A 137 36.81 -16.87 3.82
CA LEU A 137 35.46 -16.51 3.38
C LEU A 137 34.41 -16.92 4.42
N PRO A 138 33.23 -16.26 4.40
CA PRO A 138 32.09 -16.64 5.22
C PRO A 138 31.72 -18.12 5.06
N GLN A 139 31.21 -18.73 6.13
CA GLN A 139 30.88 -20.16 6.17
C GLN A 139 29.96 -20.60 5.01
N GLU A 140 28.92 -19.82 4.70
CA GLU A 140 28.00 -20.10 3.59
C GLU A 140 28.71 -20.18 2.22
N VAL A 141 29.67 -19.28 1.98
CA VAL A 141 30.47 -19.26 0.73
C VAL A 141 31.36 -20.49 0.65
N ARG A 142 31.95 -20.91 1.78
CA ARG A 142 32.79 -22.10 1.86
C ARG A 142 32.00 -23.38 1.58
N GLU A 143 30.80 -23.49 2.14
CA GLU A 143 29.90 -24.61 1.90
C GLU A 143 29.45 -24.69 0.44
N LEU A 144 29.18 -23.55 -0.21
CA LEU A 144 28.83 -23.49 -1.63
C LEU A 144 30.02 -23.83 -2.54
N LEU A 145 31.22 -23.34 -2.23
CA LEU A 145 32.45 -23.68 -2.98
C LEU A 145 32.88 -25.13 -2.81
N ALA A 146 32.50 -25.80 -1.70
CA ALA A 146 32.79 -27.20 -1.45
C ALA A 146 31.89 -28.18 -2.22
N ARG A 147 30.79 -27.71 -2.83
CA ARG A 147 29.89 -28.55 -3.63
C ARG A 147 30.53 -28.90 -4.98
N PRO A 148 30.23 -30.09 -5.54
CA PRO A 148 30.74 -30.48 -6.86
C PRO A 148 30.16 -29.56 -7.95
N ALA A 149 31.03 -29.04 -8.83
CA ALA A 149 30.63 -28.24 -9.98
C ALA A 149 30.05 -29.12 -11.12
N PRO A 150 29.11 -28.63 -11.94
CA PRO A 150 28.51 -27.28 -11.91
C PRO A 150 27.42 -27.12 -10.83
N LEU A 151 27.41 -25.95 -10.20
CA LEU A 151 26.34 -25.53 -9.28
C LEU A 151 25.03 -25.30 -10.04
N SER A 152 23.90 -25.43 -9.34
CA SER A 152 22.61 -24.98 -9.90
C SER A 152 22.66 -23.47 -10.15
N GLU A 153 21.94 -22.96 -11.16
CA GLU A 153 21.92 -21.53 -11.49
C GLU A 153 21.59 -20.67 -10.27
N ARG A 154 20.64 -21.12 -9.45
CA ARG A 154 20.26 -20.45 -8.19
C ARG A 154 21.41 -20.44 -7.18
N ASP A 155 22.09 -21.56 -6.97
CA ASP A 155 23.23 -21.64 -6.05
C ASP A 155 24.42 -20.79 -6.54
N GLN A 156 24.64 -20.74 -7.86
CA GLN A 156 25.67 -19.92 -8.48
C GLN A 156 25.42 -18.43 -8.24
N MET A 157 24.18 -17.98 -8.42
CA MET A 157 23.79 -16.59 -8.15
C MET A 157 23.91 -16.27 -6.65
N VAL A 158 23.54 -17.17 -5.75
CA VAL A 158 23.70 -16.99 -4.30
C VAL A 158 25.18 -16.89 -3.92
N LEU A 159 26.04 -17.77 -4.46
CA LEU A 159 27.48 -17.73 -4.25
C LEU A 159 28.07 -16.38 -4.67
N ASN A 160 27.78 -15.95 -5.90
CA ASN A 160 28.30 -14.70 -6.44
C ASN A 160 27.75 -13.47 -5.68
N ARG A 161 26.48 -13.50 -5.25
CA ARG A 161 25.89 -12.44 -4.42
C ARG A 161 26.64 -12.30 -3.09
N ARG A 162 26.97 -13.42 -2.44
CA ARG A 162 27.75 -13.41 -1.19
C ARG A 162 29.19 -12.96 -1.38
N LEU A 163 29.82 -13.34 -2.49
CA LEU A 163 31.15 -12.85 -2.85
C LEU A 163 31.12 -11.33 -3.11
N MET A 164 30.06 -10.79 -3.71
CA MET A 164 29.88 -9.33 -3.86
C MET A 164 29.71 -8.62 -2.51
N GLU A 165 28.96 -9.19 -1.57
CA GLU A 165 28.85 -8.66 -0.20
C GLU A 165 30.21 -8.59 0.49
N TYR A 166 31.02 -9.63 0.30
CA TYR A 166 32.38 -9.69 0.81
C TYR A 166 33.31 -8.65 0.14
N ALA A 167 33.15 -8.43 -1.17
CA ALA A 167 33.94 -7.45 -1.90
C ALA A 167 33.67 -6.01 -1.45
N PHE A 168 32.44 -5.70 -1.03
CA PHE A 168 32.01 -4.33 -0.67
C PHE A 168 31.41 -4.27 0.74
N PRO A 169 32.24 -4.46 1.80
CA PRO A 169 31.75 -4.52 3.17
C PRO A 169 31.10 -3.19 3.58
N GLY A 170 29.89 -3.28 4.15
CA GLY A 170 29.11 -2.13 4.63
C GLY A 170 28.52 -1.23 3.54
N ARG A 171 28.75 -1.52 2.26
CA ARG A 171 28.23 -0.74 1.12
C ARG A 171 27.12 -1.44 0.36
N ILE A 172 27.15 -2.77 0.35
CA ILE A 172 26.08 -3.63 -0.16
C ILE A 172 25.42 -4.33 1.03
N GLU A 173 24.09 -4.20 1.15
CA GLU A 173 23.35 -4.90 2.20
C GLU A 173 23.46 -6.43 2.05
N PRO A 174 23.52 -7.16 3.19
CA PRO A 174 23.41 -8.61 3.18
C PRO A 174 22.09 -9.03 2.53
N MET A 175 22.10 -10.12 1.77
CA MET A 175 20.91 -10.71 1.14
C MET A 175 19.70 -10.72 2.08
N ARG A 176 18.77 -9.79 1.85
CA ARG A 176 17.43 -9.74 2.42
C ARG A 176 16.51 -9.98 1.22
N GLY A 177 15.60 -10.94 1.31
CA GLY A 177 14.80 -11.37 0.16
C GLY A 177 14.25 -10.21 -0.68
N ALA A 178 14.33 -10.36 -2.00
CA ALA A 178 13.83 -9.38 -2.96
C ALA A 178 12.46 -9.82 -3.47
N ALA A 179 11.51 -8.90 -3.59
CA ALA A 179 10.17 -9.20 -4.10
C ALA A 179 9.78 -8.21 -5.20
N TYR A 180 9.27 -8.72 -6.31
CA TYR A 180 8.69 -7.88 -7.36
C TYR A 180 7.18 -7.73 -7.13
N VAL A 181 6.71 -6.50 -7.29
CA VAL A 181 5.27 -6.24 -7.47
C VAL A 181 4.99 -6.41 -8.95
N TRP A 182 4.13 -7.35 -9.30
CA TRP A 182 3.67 -7.56 -10.65
C TRP A 182 2.29 -6.98 -10.81
N TRP A 183 2.05 -6.33 -11.95
CA TRP A 183 0.73 -5.99 -12.42
C TRP A 183 0.50 -6.67 -13.77
N TYR A 184 -0.40 -7.64 -13.76
CA TYR A 184 -0.65 -8.59 -14.85
C TYR A 184 0.59 -9.43 -15.18
N VAL A 185 1.40 -8.97 -16.13
CA VAL A 185 2.60 -9.65 -16.64
C VAL A 185 3.81 -8.69 -16.61
N VAL A 186 3.61 -7.46 -16.15
CA VAL A 186 4.67 -6.44 -16.12
C VAL A 186 5.10 -6.24 -14.67
N PRO A 187 6.39 -6.40 -14.34
CA PRO A 187 6.90 -6.00 -13.03
C PRO A 187 6.80 -4.48 -12.92
N ILE A 188 6.13 -4.00 -11.89
CA ILE A 188 6.09 -2.58 -11.55
C ILE A 188 7.38 -2.24 -10.84
N GLY A 189 8.22 -1.47 -11.54
CA GLY A 189 9.45 -0.92 -10.98
C GLY A 189 10.51 -1.98 -10.69
N ASP A 190 11.48 -1.59 -9.85
CA ASP A 190 12.56 -2.45 -9.41
C ASP A 190 12.10 -3.38 -8.27
N PRO A 191 12.75 -4.56 -8.10
CA PRO A 191 12.49 -5.44 -6.97
C PRO A 191 12.65 -4.66 -5.68
N MET A 192 11.78 -4.84 -4.70
CA MET A 192 11.96 -4.16 -3.41
C MET A 192 12.65 -5.10 -2.42
N PRO A 193 13.61 -4.63 -1.61
CA PRO A 193 14.31 -5.44 -0.61
C PRO A 193 13.38 -5.62 0.60
N ILE A 194 12.38 -6.46 0.43
CA ILE A 194 11.32 -6.66 1.41
C ILE A 194 11.40 -8.11 1.87
N SER A 195 11.71 -8.30 3.16
CA SER A 195 11.59 -9.62 3.78
C SER A 195 10.14 -10.11 3.68
N PRO A 196 9.88 -11.43 3.58
CA PRO A 196 8.52 -11.96 3.57
C PRO A 196 7.64 -11.42 4.71
N GLU A 197 8.22 -11.20 5.89
CA GLU A 197 7.55 -10.61 7.06
C GLU A 197 7.26 -9.11 6.84
N GLY A 198 8.24 -8.37 6.31
CA GLY A 198 8.08 -6.95 5.96
C GLY A 198 7.02 -6.74 4.90
N LEU A 199 6.91 -7.65 3.92
CA LEU A 199 5.88 -7.62 2.88
C LEU A 199 4.51 -7.67 3.51
N ARG A 200 4.30 -8.60 4.44
CA ARG A 200 3.04 -8.73 5.15
C ARG A 200 2.71 -7.48 5.95
N GLN A 201 3.70 -6.85 6.59
CA GLN A 201 3.50 -5.62 7.34
C GLN A 201 3.11 -4.44 6.43
N ILE A 202 3.80 -4.28 5.29
CA ILE A 202 3.50 -3.24 4.30
C ILE A 202 2.10 -3.48 3.72
N LEU A 203 1.77 -4.71 3.32
CA LEU A 203 0.45 -5.07 2.83
C LEU A 203 -0.63 -4.74 3.86
N MET A 204 -0.43 -5.10 5.13
CA MET A 204 -1.38 -4.77 6.20
C MET A 204 -1.51 -3.26 6.42
N MET A 205 -0.41 -2.51 6.33
CA MET A 205 -0.42 -1.04 6.43
C MET A 205 -1.21 -0.42 5.27
N VAL A 206 -0.96 -0.87 4.04
CA VAL A 206 -1.68 -0.41 2.84
C VAL A 206 -3.16 -0.77 2.94
N ILE A 207 -3.50 -2.02 3.27
CA ILE A 207 -4.89 -2.45 3.47
C ILE A 207 -5.57 -1.58 4.52
N THR A 208 -4.95 -1.38 5.69
CA THR A 208 -5.54 -0.59 6.78
C THR A 208 -5.71 0.88 6.37
N GLY A 209 -4.71 1.46 5.70
CA GLY A 209 -4.77 2.84 5.19
C GLY A 209 -5.86 3.03 4.15
N THR A 210 -5.90 2.17 3.12
CA THR A 210 -6.94 2.19 2.08
C THR A 210 -8.32 1.97 2.66
N MET A 211 -8.48 1.02 3.59
CA MET A 211 -9.76 0.78 4.28
C MET A 211 -10.17 1.98 5.13
N SER A 212 -9.25 2.62 5.84
CA SER A 212 -9.56 3.84 6.60
C SER A 212 -10.01 4.99 5.70
N TRP A 213 -9.46 5.10 4.49
CA TRP A 213 -9.88 6.10 3.51
C TRP A 213 -11.26 5.79 2.93
N ILE A 214 -11.50 4.53 2.58
CA ILE A 214 -12.80 4.03 2.08
C ILE A 214 -13.88 4.16 3.15
N LEU A 215 -13.61 3.78 4.40
CA LEU A 215 -14.56 3.90 5.50
C LEU A 215 -14.74 5.34 6.00
N GLY A 216 -13.77 6.19 5.68
CA GLY A 216 -13.74 7.59 6.09
C GLY A 216 -14.56 8.49 5.17
N ALA A 217 -14.09 9.75 5.13
CA ALA A 217 -14.74 10.84 4.40
C ALA A 217 -15.07 10.49 2.96
N PHE A 218 -14.08 9.96 2.24
CA PHE A 218 -14.17 9.79 0.80
C PHE A 218 -15.25 8.78 0.42
N GLY A 219 -15.25 7.58 0.99
CA GLY A 219 -16.28 6.59 0.64
C GLY A 219 -17.68 7.02 1.07
N VAL A 220 -17.83 7.66 2.24
CA VAL A 220 -19.15 8.12 2.71
C VAL A 220 -19.67 9.28 1.85
N ILE A 221 -18.84 10.27 1.54
CA ILE A 221 -19.22 11.41 0.69
C ILE A 221 -19.54 10.92 -0.73
N THR A 222 -18.72 10.04 -1.31
CA THR A 222 -18.99 9.46 -2.63
C THR A 222 -20.31 8.69 -2.63
N ALA A 223 -20.57 7.87 -1.61
CA ALA A 223 -21.84 7.16 -1.47
C ALA A 223 -23.02 8.14 -1.40
N ILE A 224 -22.87 9.24 -0.66
CA ILE A 224 -23.92 10.27 -0.52
C ILE A 224 -24.12 11.04 -1.82
N VAL A 225 -23.07 11.36 -2.58
CA VAL A 225 -23.22 12.02 -3.88
C VAL A 225 -24.06 11.14 -4.82
N VAL A 226 -23.84 9.82 -4.79
CA VAL A 226 -24.62 8.87 -5.58
C VAL A 226 -26.07 8.76 -5.07
N THR A 227 -26.31 8.81 -3.75
CA THR A 227 -27.66 8.65 -3.20
C THR A 227 -28.41 9.96 -2.96
N ALA A 228 -27.77 11.12 -3.04
CA ALA A 228 -28.38 12.42 -2.77
C ALA A 228 -29.64 12.71 -3.59
N PRO A 229 -29.74 12.32 -4.88
CA PRO A 229 -30.96 12.55 -5.67
C PRO A 229 -32.18 11.77 -5.18
N THR A 230 -32.01 10.68 -4.41
CA THR A 230 -33.11 9.75 -4.08
C THR A 230 -34.27 10.37 -3.30
N ILE A 231 -34.04 11.44 -2.54
CA ILE A 231 -35.09 12.13 -1.74
C ILE A 231 -35.63 13.38 -2.44
N PRO A 232 -34.78 14.29 -2.96
CA PRO A 232 -35.27 15.48 -3.65
C PRO A 232 -36.07 15.16 -4.92
N SER A 233 -35.73 14.10 -5.67
CA SER A 233 -36.48 13.70 -6.86
C SER A 233 -37.92 13.25 -6.56
N MET A 234 -38.22 12.89 -5.31
CA MET A 234 -39.59 12.58 -4.89
C MET A 234 -40.50 13.82 -4.83
N PHE A 235 -39.91 15.01 -4.78
CA PHE A 235 -40.63 16.27 -4.74
C PHE A 235 -40.71 16.95 -6.13
N GLU A 236 -40.11 16.36 -7.17
CA GLU A 236 -40.25 16.82 -8.55
C GLU A 236 -41.64 16.48 -9.12
N ALA A 237 -42.22 17.42 -9.89
CA ALA A 237 -43.59 17.33 -10.38
C ALA A 237 -43.74 16.20 -11.42
N GLY A 238 -44.61 15.21 -11.13
CA GLY A 238 -44.93 14.07 -12.01
C GLY A 238 -45.17 12.75 -11.26
N SER A 239 -44.53 12.52 -10.11
CA SER A 239 -44.69 11.30 -9.29
C SER A 239 -45.71 11.45 -8.15
N ILE A 240 -45.91 12.68 -7.67
CA ILE A 240 -46.82 13.02 -6.58
C ILE A 240 -48.30 12.78 -6.96
N ASP A 241 -48.72 13.11 -8.18
CA ASP A 241 -50.13 12.94 -8.60
C ASP A 241 -50.54 11.47 -8.77
N LEU A 242 -49.60 10.57 -9.10
CA LEU A 242 -49.88 9.12 -9.20
C LEU A 242 -49.94 8.46 -7.81
N LEU A 243 -49.11 8.92 -6.88
CA LEU A 243 -49.06 8.42 -5.49
C LEU A 243 -50.20 8.96 -4.62
N LEU A 244 -50.75 10.13 -4.93
CA LEU A 244 -51.89 10.71 -4.21
C LEU A 244 -53.23 10.00 -4.46
N SER A 245 -53.30 9.05 -5.40
CA SER A 245 -54.48 8.19 -5.60
C SER A 245 -54.67 7.12 -4.50
N LYS A 246 -53.65 6.88 -3.65
CA LYS A 246 -53.70 5.97 -2.51
C LYS A 246 -53.23 6.69 -1.23
N PRO A 247 -53.92 6.53 -0.08
CA PRO A 247 -53.53 7.22 1.14
C PRO A 247 -52.30 6.56 1.76
N VAL A 248 -51.10 6.92 1.27
CA VAL A 248 -49.81 6.52 1.85
C VAL A 248 -49.31 7.65 2.77
N SER A 249 -48.95 7.33 4.01
CA SER A 249 -48.47 8.35 4.96
C SER A 249 -47.11 8.92 4.52
N ARG A 250 -46.94 10.24 4.61
CA ARG A 250 -45.72 10.96 4.19
C ARG A 250 -44.46 10.46 4.93
N SER A 251 -44.59 10.11 6.21
CA SER A 251 -43.50 9.56 7.01
C SER A 251 -43.08 8.17 6.54
N LEU A 252 -44.02 7.35 6.08
CA LEU A 252 -43.73 6.01 5.57
C LEU A 252 -43.01 6.06 4.23
N LEU A 253 -43.39 6.98 3.34
CA LEU A 253 -42.66 7.24 2.10
C LEU A 253 -41.21 7.65 2.39
N PHE A 254 -41.00 8.57 3.34
CA PHE A 254 -39.66 8.99 3.74
C PHE A 254 -38.81 7.82 4.29
N VAL A 255 -39.36 7.03 5.23
CA VAL A 255 -38.64 5.88 5.81
C VAL A 255 -38.33 4.82 4.75
N SER A 256 -39.26 4.55 3.83
CA SER A 256 -39.04 3.56 2.77
C SER A 256 -37.87 3.92 1.86
N LYS A 257 -37.70 5.22 1.56
CA LYS A 257 -36.63 5.73 0.71
C LYS A 257 -35.30 5.85 1.46
N PHE A 258 -35.35 6.18 2.74
CA PHE A 258 -34.18 6.07 3.62
C PHE A 258 -33.65 4.62 3.63
N VAL A 259 -34.54 3.64 3.84
CA VAL A 259 -34.18 2.22 3.82
C VAL A 259 -33.68 1.80 2.43
N GLY A 260 -34.31 2.28 1.34
CA GLY A 260 -33.85 2.04 -0.02
C GLY A 260 -32.43 2.52 -0.27
N GLY A 261 -32.08 3.73 0.20
CA GLY A 261 -30.72 4.27 0.14
C GLY A 261 -29.72 3.43 0.96
N CYS A 262 -30.10 2.98 2.16
CA CYS A 262 -29.27 2.09 2.97
C CYS A 262 -29.04 0.73 2.29
N VAL A 263 -30.07 0.16 1.66
CA VAL A 263 -29.96 -1.10 0.91
C VAL A 263 -29.04 -0.94 -0.29
N PHE A 264 -29.23 0.13 -1.07
CA PHE A 264 -28.38 0.45 -2.22
C PHE A 264 -26.90 0.50 -1.82
N THR A 265 -26.59 1.25 -0.76
CA THR A 265 -25.22 1.37 -0.24
C THR A 265 -24.71 0.05 0.32
N PHE A 266 -25.56 -0.72 1.02
CA PHE A 266 -25.18 -2.04 1.52
C PHE A 266 -24.78 -3.00 0.38
N LEU A 267 -25.56 -3.07 -0.70
CA LEU A 267 -25.29 -3.95 -1.84
C LEU A 267 -24.00 -3.54 -2.56
N THR A 268 -23.83 -2.26 -2.88
CA THR A 268 -22.63 -1.76 -3.57
C THR A 268 -21.37 -1.92 -2.72
N PHE A 269 -21.43 -1.56 -1.44
CA PHE A 269 -20.28 -1.63 -0.55
C PHE A 269 -19.91 -3.06 -0.18
N SER A 270 -20.91 -3.93 0.07
CA SER A 270 -20.64 -5.35 0.32
C SER A 270 -20.00 -6.02 -0.91
N TYR A 271 -20.46 -5.72 -2.12
CA TYR A 271 -19.83 -6.20 -3.35
C TYR A 271 -18.35 -5.77 -3.46
N MET A 272 -18.06 -4.49 -3.18
CA MET A 272 -16.69 -3.98 -3.17
C MET A 272 -15.80 -4.66 -2.13
N ILE A 273 -16.26 -4.76 -0.87
CA ILE A 273 -15.48 -5.33 0.23
C ILE A 273 -15.28 -6.84 0.07
N VAL A 274 -16.31 -7.59 -0.34
CA VAL A 274 -16.20 -9.02 -0.61
C VAL A 274 -15.27 -9.28 -1.79
N GLY A 275 -15.35 -8.45 -2.84
CA GLY A 275 -14.42 -8.52 -3.98
C GLY A 275 -12.96 -8.32 -3.56
N LEU A 276 -12.68 -7.29 -2.74
CA LEU A 276 -11.34 -7.06 -2.19
C LEU A 276 -10.89 -8.19 -1.26
N TRP A 277 -11.78 -8.70 -0.41
CA TRP A 277 -11.49 -9.83 0.48
C TRP A 277 -11.12 -11.09 -0.30
N LEU A 278 -11.83 -11.39 -1.39
CA LEU A 278 -11.52 -12.52 -2.28
C LEU A 278 -10.19 -12.32 -2.99
N ILE A 279 -9.93 -11.13 -3.55
CA ILE A 279 -8.65 -10.82 -4.20
C ILE A 279 -7.49 -10.98 -3.21
N LEU A 280 -7.63 -10.45 -2.00
CA LEU A 280 -6.59 -10.53 -0.97
C LEU A 280 -6.33 -11.97 -0.49
N GLY A 281 -7.39 -12.73 -0.26
CA GLY A 281 -7.30 -14.13 0.14
C GLY A 281 -6.67 -15.01 -0.94
N MET A 282 -7.06 -14.84 -2.20
CA MET A 282 -6.55 -15.64 -3.33
C MET A 282 -5.14 -15.22 -3.76
N ARG A 283 -4.80 -13.92 -3.78
CA ARG A 283 -3.53 -13.42 -4.31
C ARG A 283 -2.41 -13.37 -3.27
N PHE A 284 -2.73 -12.98 -2.04
CA PHE A 284 -1.71 -12.77 -1.00
C PHE A 284 -1.80 -13.82 0.12
N GLY A 285 -2.79 -14.71 0.08
CA GLY A 285 -3.03 -15.69 1.15
C GLY A 285 -3.55 -15.05 2.45
N ILE A 286 -3.93 -13.77 2.42
CA ILE A 286 -4.35 -13.02 3.60
C ILE A 286 -5.87 -13.06 3.71
N TRP A 287 -6.37 -13.95 4.56
CA TRP A 287 -7.79 -14.05 4.90
C TRP A 287 -8.08 -13.23 6.15
N SER A 288 -8.37 -11.94 5.98
CA SER A 288 -8.74 -11.07 7.10
C SER A 288 -10.26 -10.99 7.25
N THR A 289 -10.80 -11.59 8.31
CA THR A 289 -12.23 -11.46 8.66
C THR A 289 -12.60 -10.04 9.11
N GLY A 290 -11.61 -9.26 9.58
CA GLY A 290 -11.78 -7.85 9.93
C GLY A 290 -12.28 -6.99 8.77
N LEU A 291 -11.95 -7.34 7.52
CA LEU A 291 -12.45 -6.65 6.34
C LEU A 291 -13.98 -6.78 6.20
N LEU A 292 -14.55 -7.94 6.51
CA LEU A 292 -16.00 -8.14 6.41
C LEU A 292 -16.76 -7.35 7.49
N LEU A 293 -16.15 -7.15 8.66
CA LEU A 293 -16.68 -6.29 9.71
C LEU A 293 -16.72 -4.80 9.30
N CYS A 294 -15.99 -4.40 8.27
CA CYS A 294 -16.09 -3.06 7.72
C CYS A 294 -17.45 -2.77 7.06
N ILE A 295 -18.18 -3.80 6.58
CA ILE A 295 -19.47 -3.64 5.93
C ILE A 295 -20.52 -3.02 6.88
N PRO A 296 -20.82 -3.61 8.06
CA PRO A 296 -21.79 -3.01 8.98
C PRO A 296 -21.31 -1.68 9.57
N VAL A 297 -20.01 -1.52 9.81
CA VAL A 297 -19.43 -0.26 10.30
C VAL A 297 -19.64 0.87 9.29
N PHE A 298 -19.32 0.62 8.01
CA PHE A 298 -19.54 1.59 6.95
C PHE A 298 -21.01 1.93 6.79
N LEU A 299 -21.90 0.93 6.79
CA LEU A 299 -23.34 1.15 6.68
C LEU A 299 -23.86 2.02 7.83
N PHE A 300 -23.37 1.81 9.05
CA PHE A 300 -23.73 2.61 10.21
C PHE A 300 -23.26 4.07 10.06
N VAL A 301 -22.00 4.28 9.70
CA VAL A 301 -21.46 5.63 9.45
C VAL A 301 -22.23 6.31 8.33
N TYR A 302 -22.43 5.63 7.20
CA TYR A 302 -23.24 6.11 6.08
C TYR A 302 -24.64 6.50 6.54
N ALA A 303 -25.33 5.68 7.34
CA ALA A 303 -26.69 5.98 7.81
C ALA A 303 -26.76 7.28 8.64
N ILE A 304 -25.72 7.61 9.42
CA ILE A 304 -25.64 8.88 10.17
C ILE A 304 -25.58 10.06 9.20
N TYR A 305 -24.63 10.04 8.26
CA TYR A 305 -24.48 11.14 7.30
C TYR A 305 -25.66 11.23 6.32
N PHE A 306 -26.17 10.08 5.90
CA PHE A 306 -27.35 10.00 5.05
C PHE A 306 -28.57 10.59 5.75
N SER A 307 -28.74 10.40 7.07
CA SER A 307 -29.82 11.07 7.82
C SER A 307 -29.77 12.59 7.71
N VAL A 308 -28.57 13.19 7.74
CA VAL A 308 -28.38 14.64 7.53
C VAL A 308 -28.74 15.02 6.09
N SER A 309 -28.30 14.24 5.10
CA SER A 309 -28.67 14.41 3.70
C SER A 309 -30.18 14.34 3.48
N CYS A 310 -30.85 13.38 4.12
CA CYS A 310 -32.29 13.17 4.00
C CYS A 310 -33.08 14.32 4.61
N LEU A 311 -32.66 14.81 5.78
CA LEU A 311 -33.27 15.98 6.41
C LEU A 311 -33.12 17.22 5.52
N ALA A 312 -31.92 17.44 4.97
CA ALA A 312 -31.67 18.54 4.05
C ALA A 312 -32.52 18.43 2.77
N GLY A 313 -32.61 17.24 2.19
CA GLY A 313 -33.42 16.97 1.02
C GLY A 313 -34.92 17.20 1.28
N ALA A 314 -35.41 16.85 2.47
CA ALA A 314 -36.81 17.06 2.85
C ALA A 314 -37.16 18.53 3.08
N VAL A 315 -36.23 19.32 3.65
CA VAL A 315 -36.45 20.75 3.96
C VAL A 315 -36.30 21.61 2.70
N TRP A 316 -35.19 21.45 1.96
CA TRP A 316 -34.85 22.33 0.85
C TRP A 316 -35.25 21.81 -0.53
N ARG A 317 -35.67 20.54 -0.64
CA ARG A 317 -36.06 19.89 -1.91
C ARG A 317 -35.01 20.03 -3.01
N ASN A 318 -33.73 20.04 -2.62
CA ASN A 318 -32.60 20.22 -3.52
C ASN A 318 -31.45 19.26 -3.17
N SER A 319 -31.03 18.45 -4.14
CA SER A 319 -29.93 17.48 -4.01
C SER A 319 -28.59 18.13 -3.72
N ILE A 320 -28.33 19.30 -4.31
CA ILE A 320 -27.06 20.02 -4.14
C ILE A 320 -26.90 20.48 -2.70
N ILE A 321 -27.96 21.07 -2.12
CA ILE A 321 -27.95 21.53 -0.71
C ILE A 321 -27.76 20.33 0.23
N SER A 322 -28.35 19.19 -0.10
CA SER A 322 -28.21 17.95 0.69
C SER A 322 -26.75 17.49 0.77
N VAL A 323 -26.05 17.46 -0.38
CA VAL A 323 -24.63 17.11 -0.43
C VAL A 323 -23.77 18.14 0.31
N ILE A 324 -24.01 19.43 0.08
CA ILE A 324 -23.23 20.49 0.73
C ILE A 324 -23.35 20.41 2.26
N LEU A 325 -24.56 20.21 2.79
CA LEU A 325 -24.76 20.13 4.23
C LEU A 325 -24.04 18.93 4.86
N VAL A 326 -23.99 17.80 4.16
CA VAL A 326 -23.21 16.63 4.57
C VAL A 326 -21.72 16.95 4.62
N VAL A 327 -21.19 17.65 3.62
CA VAL A 327 -19.77 18.06 3.59
C VAL A 327 -19.46 19.02 4.73
N VAL A 328 -20.36 19.97 5.02
CA VAL A 328 -20.23 20.88 6.17
C VAL A 328 -20.25 20.09 7.50
N PHE A 329 -21.20 19.17 7.66
CA PHE A 329 -21.30 18.31 8.84
C PHE A 329 -20.04 17.46 9.03
N TRP A 330 -19.51 16.90 7.94
CA TRP A 330 -18.23 16.20 7.94
C TRP A 330 -17.08 17.10 8.40
N GLY A 331 -16.99 18.32 7.87
CA GLY A 331 -15.96 19.29 8.25
C GLY A 331 -15.99 19.64 9.74
N VAL A 332 -17.18 19.73 10.35
CA VAL A 332 -17.35 19.94 11.79
C VAL A 332 -16.83 18.73 12.57
N CYS A 333 -17.22 17.50 12.20
CA CYS A 333 -16.73 16.28 12.84
C CYS A 333 -15.20 16.14 12.71
N PHE A 334 -14.65 16.46 11.55
CA PHE A 334 -13.21 16.46 11.31
C PHE A 334 -12.50 17.47 12.21
N SER A 335 -13.02 18.69 12.31
CA SER A 335 -12.46 19.73 13.18
C SER A 335 -12.44 19.29 14.64
N LEU A 336 -13.53 18.70 15.13
CA LEU A 336 -13.61 18.15 16.49
C LEU A 336 -12.60 17.03 16.72
N LYS A 337 -12.43 16.13 15.75
CA LYS A 337 -11.44 15.05 15.80
C LYS A 337 -10.01 15.63 15.89
N THR A 338 -9.67 16.57 15.02
CA THR A 338 -8.34 17.20 14.99
C THR A 338 -8.04 17.95 16.28
N VAL A 339 -9.01 18.69 16.83
CA VAL A 339 -8.85 19.38 18.13
C VAL A 339 -8.61 18.36 19.23
N ARG A 340 -9.38 17.27 19.27
CA ARG A 340 -9.18 16.21 20.25
C ARG A 340 -7.79 15.59 20.14
N GLU A 341 -7.33 15.24 18.94
CA GLU A 341 -6.00 14.67 18.71
C GLU A 341 -4.89 15.65 19.14
N LEU A 342 -5.02 16.95 18.85
CA LEU A 342 -4.08 17.97 19.29
C LEU A 342 -4.04 18.10 20.82
N VAL A 343 -5.20 18.11 21.48
CA VAL A 343 -5.29 18.15 22.95
C VAL A 343 -4.67 16.89 23.58
N GLU A 344 -4.94 15.72 23.00
CA GLU A 344 -4.34 14.47 23.46
C GLU A 344 -2.82 14.50 23.35
N VAL A 345 -2.27 15.01 22.25
CA VAL A 345 -0.81 15.12 22.04
C VAL A 345 -0.15 16.18 22.92
N LEU A 346 -0.75 17.37 23.04
CA LEU A 346 -0.12 18.52 23.71
C LEU A 346 -0.33 18.55 25.22
N ALA A 347 -1.46 18.08 25.72
CA ALA A 347 -1.83 18.22 27.14
C ALA A 347 -1.87 16.87 27.89
N ILE A 348 -2.33 15.80 27.24
CA ILE A 348 -2.62 14.53 27.92
C ILE A 348 -1.44 13.54 27.83
N ASN A 349 -0.86 13.34 26.65
CA ASN A 349 0.29 12.45 26.46
C ASN A 349 1.51 12.82 27.32
N PRO A 350 1.89 14.10 27.50
CA PRO A 350 3.00 14.48 28.37
C PRO A 350 2.61 14.49 29.86
N THR A 351 1.46 13.95 30.27
CA THR A 351 1.12 13.72 31.69
C THR A 351 0.77 12.25 31.96
N ARG A 352 0.78 11.40 30.93
CA ARG A 352 0.36 10.01 31.02
C ARG A 352 1.54 9.10 31.40
N LEU A 353 1.58 8.69 32.66
CA LEU A 353 2.54 7.72 33.19
C LEU A 353 2.43 6.38 32.42
N GLN A 354 3.49 6.02 31.68
CA GLN A 354 3.52 4.77 30.89
C GLN A 354 4.28 3.63 31.58
N ARG A 355 5.27 3.94 32.41
CA ARG A 355 6.05 2.92 33.14
C ARG A 355 6.38 3.38 34.55
N VAL A 356 6.10 2.49 35.51
CA VAL A 356 6.66 2.56 36.86
C VAL A 356 7.81 1.56 36.90
N LEU A 357 9.04 2.05 37.05
CA LEU A 357 10.23 1.23 37.19
C LEU A 357 10.64 1.23 38.68
N LEU A 358 10.95 0.05 39.20
CA LEU A 358 11.55 -0.12 40.52
C LEU A 358 13.05 0.21 40.41
N ALA A 359 13.48 1.31 41.01
CA ALA A 359 14.89 1.68 41.15
C ALA A 359 15.28 1.52 42.63
N GLY A 360 15.75 0.33 42.99
CA GLY A 360 16.10 0.00 44.38
C GLY A 360 14.88 0.02 45.31
N GLU A 361 14.95 0.76 46.42
CA GLU A 361 13.84 0.93 47.38
C GLU A 361 12.82 2.01 46.98
N SER A 362 12.96 2.62 45.80
CA SER A 362 12.08 3.71 45.34
C SER A 362 11.39 3.40 44.01
N LEU A 363 10.12 3.77 43.92
CA LEU A 363 9.30 3.67 42.72
C LEU A 363 9.48 4.94 41.89
N VAL A 364 10.06 4.82 40.69
CA VAL A 364 10.22 5.94 39.76
C VAL A 364 9.25 5.76 38.60
N ALA A 365 8.34 6.72 38.47
CA ALA A 365 7.34 6.75 37.41
C ALA A 365 7.82 7.69 36.30
N THR A 366 8.12 7.15 35.12
CA THR A 366 8.61 7.93 33.97
C THR A 366 7.46 8.25 33.03
N ASN A 367 7.53 9.47 32.49
CA ASN A 367 6.62 9.98 31.48
C ASN A 367 7.30 9.91 30.10
N LEU A 368 6.53 10.01 29.03
CA LEU A 368 7.06 10.01 27.65
C LEU A 368 8.06 11.15 27.36
N SER A 369 8.08 12.19 28.20
CA SER A 369 9.02 13.32 28.14
C SER A 369 10.33 13.12 28.91
N GLY A 370 10.54 11.97 29.58
CA GLY A 370 11.68 11.69 30.47
C GLY A 370 11.23 11.33 31.87
#